data_AF-A0A959RU73-F1
#
_entry.id   AF-A0A959RU73-F1
#
_cell.length_a   1.000
_cell.length_b   1.000
_cell.length_c   1.000
_cell.angle_alpha   90.00
_cell.angle_beta   90.00
_cell.angle_gamma   90.00
#
_symmetry.space_group_name_H-M   'P 1'
#
loop_
_entity.id
_entity.type
_entity.pdbx_description
1 polymer ?
#
loop_
_entity_poly.entity_id
_entity_poly.type
_entity_poly.pdbx_seq_one_letter_code
_entity_poly.pdbx_strand_id
1 'polypeptide(L)'
;MKKNRVLDKIRKYRSKYVDIFVDYTFDLSSRIQFLLDQNSMDQKDLAKALGKNESEISKWLSGSHNFTLKTVARIEDVLGNKLLEVVKDEVIIKEEKVDVYFINPEQIYSPSQYKSSRQTGHLKKYSPNYRNTVIADC
;
A
#
# COMPACT_ATOMS: atom_id res chain seq x y z
N MET A 1 -15.91 22.43 -0.09
CA MET A 1 -16.49 23.59 -0.81
C MET A 1 -17.61 24.22 0.00
N LYS A 2 -17.75 25.56 0.00
CA LYS A 2 -18.92 26.25 0.61
C LYS A 2 -20.19 25.91 -0.18
N LYS A 3 -21.30 25.65 0.51
CA LYS A 3 -22.61 25.37 -0.12
C LYS A 3 -23.14 26.63 -0.81
N ASN A 4 -23.59 26.48 -2.06
CA ASN A 4 -24.18 27.57 -2.85
C ASN A 4 -25.47 27.07 -3.48
N ARG A 5 -26.58 27.78 -3.20
CA ARG A 5 -27.94 27.43 -3.66
C ARG A 5 -28.07 27.27 -5.18
N VAL A 6 -27.30 28.03 -5.97
CA VAL A 6 -27.32 27.93 -7.44
C VAL A 6 -26.62 26.65 -7.90
N LEU A 7 -25.45 26.35 -7.33
CA LEU A 7 -24.68 25.15 -7.66
C LEU A 7 -25.43 23.88 -7.24
N ASP A 8 -26.11 23.90 -6.11
CA ASP A 8 -26.88 22.75 -5.62
C ASP A 8 -28.06 22.40 -6.55
N LYS A 9 -28.70 23.41 -7.17
CA LYS A 9 -29.72 23.18 -8.19
C LYS A 9 -29.13 22.53 -9.44
N ILE A 10 -27.97 22.98 -9.91
CA ILE A 10 -27.29 22.43 -11.09
C ILE A 10 -26.87 20.97 -10.85
N ARG A 11 -26.33 20.68 -9.65
CA ARG A 11 -25.96 19.31 -9.24
C ARG A 11 -27.11 18.33 -9.26
N LYS A 12 -28.33 18.76 -8.92
CA LYS A 12 -29.53 17.89 -8.91
C LYS A 12 -29.86 17.31 -10.29
N TYR A 13 -29.56 18.02 -11.37
CA TYR A 13 -29.95 17.63 -12.73
C TYR A 13 -28.78 17.10 -13.58
N ARG A 14 -27.54 17.20 -13.09
CA ARG A 14 -26.36 16.70 -13.82
C ARG A 14 -26.07 15.23 -13.47
N SER A 15 -25.37 14.55 -14.37
CA SER A 15 -24.90 13.19 -14.10
C SER A 15 -23.81 13.18 -13.03
N LYS A 16 -23.81 12.17 -12.15
CA LYS A 16 -22.86 12.03 -11.03
C LYS A 16 -21.39 12.05 -11.46
N TYR A 17 -21.08 11.48 -12.64
CA TYR A 17 -19.70 11.44 -13.15
C TYR A 17 -19.10 12.83 -13.34
N VAL A 18 -19.92 13.87 -13.56
CA VAL A 18 -19.41 15.21 -13.82
C VAL A 18 -18.89 15.85 -12.53
N ASP A 19 -19.50 15.54 -11.38
CA ASP A 19 -18.97 15.98 -10.09
C ASP A 19 -17.65 15.25 -9.79
N ILE A 20 -17.61 13.93 -9.98
CA ILE A 20 -16.40 13.11 -9.83
C ILE A 20 -15.27 13.63 -10.73
N PHE A 21 -15.57 13.95 -11.99
CA PHE A 21 -14.59 14.49 -12.93
C PHE A 21 -14.02 15.82 -12.45
N VAL A 22 -14.86 16.75 -11.98
CA VAL A 22 -14.42 18.06 -11.47
C VAL A 22 -13.55 17.89 -10.22
N ASP A 23 -13.92 16.98 -9.33
CA ASP A 23 -13.13 16.67 -8.14
C ASP A 23 -11.76 16.13 -8.56
N TYR A 24 -11.69 15.18 -9.50
CA TYR A 24 -10.42 14.64 -10.00
C TYR A 24 -9.53 15.69 -10.67
N THR A 25 -10.08 16.56 -11.52
CA THR A 25 -9.26 17.60 -12.17
C THR A 25 -8.75 18.62 -11.16
N PHE A 26 -9.54 18.95 -10.14
CA PHE A 26 -9.15 19.86 -9.08
C PHE A 26 -8.08 19.25 -8.17
N ASP A 27 -8.26 18.00 -7.74
CA ASP A 27 -7.31 17.28 -6.90
C ASP A 27 -5.97 17.11 -7.59
N LEU A 28 -5.97 16.73 -8.88
CA LEU A 28 -4.75 16.64 -9.68
C LEU A 28 -4.04 18.00 -9.80
N SER A 29 -4.78 19.08 -10.09
CA SER A 29 -4.17 20.41 -10.18
C SER A 29 -3.54 20.85 -8.86
N SER A 30 -4.22 20.60 -7.73
CA SER A 30 -3.72 20.91 -6.40
C SER A 30 -2.50 20.06 -6.04
N ARG A 31 -2.49 18.78 -6.43
CA ARG A 31 -1.35 17.87 -6.24
C ARG A 31 -0.13 18.32 -7.04
N ILE A 32 -0.31 18.76 -8.28
CA ILE A 32 0.79 19.29 -9.11
C ILE A 32 1.36 20.55 -8.45
N GLN A 33 0.51 21.49 -8.03
CA GLN A 33 0.96 22.70 -7.34
C GLN A 33 1.76 22.37 -6.07
N PHE A 34 1.28 21.43 -5.26
CA PHE A 34 2.00 20.98 -4.08
C PHE A 34 3.40 20.43 -4.43
N LEU A 35 3.52 19.60 -5.48
CA LEU A 35 4.82 19.04 -5.88
C LEU A 35 5.77 20.10 -6.47
N LEU A 36 5.23 21.11 -7.15
CA LEU A 36 6.01 22.27 -7.59
C LEU A 36 6.62 23.01 -6.41
N ASP A 37 5.81 23.28 -5.37
CA ASP A 37 6.27 23.94 -4.16
C ASP A 37 7.35 23.09 -3.43
N GLN A 38 7.18 21.76 -3.37
CA GLN A 38 8.18 20.85 -2.79
C GLN A 38 9.52 20.86 -3.54
N ASN A 39 9.46 20.96 -4.87
CA ASN A 39 10.65 20.99 -5.72
C ASN A 39 11.23 22.41 -5.89
N SER A 40 10.67 23.43 -5.24
CA SER A 40 11.03 24.84 -5.45
C SER A 40 10.99 25.24 -6.93
N MET A 41 10.02 24.72 -7.67
CA MET A 41 9.82 24.97 -9.09
C MET A 41 8.59 25.84 -9.31
N ASP A 42 8.66 26.79 -10.23
CA ASP A 42 7.50 27.56 -10.65
C ASP A 42 6.80 26.93 -11.87
N GLN A 43 5.60 27.42 -12.21
CA GLN A 43 4.86 26.98 -13.40
C GLN A 43 5.67 27.15 -14.70
N LYS A 44 6.51 28.19 -14.75
CA LYS A 44 7.43 28.47 -15.85
C LYS A 44 8.49 27.38 -16.02
N ASP A 45 9.01 26.85 -14.91
CA ASP A 45 10.02 25.79 -14.95
C ASP A 45 9.41 24.47 -15.42
N LEU A 46 8.21 24.15 -14.93
CA LEU A 46 7.45 23.00 -15.41
C LEU A 46 7.14 23.10 -16.90
N ALA A 47 6.74 24.29 -17.37
CA ALA A 47 6.50 24.55 -18.78
C ALA A 47 7.75 24.30 -19.62
N LYS A 48 8.91 24.79 -19.17
CA LYS A 48 10.20 24.59 -19.83
C LYS A 48 10.60 23.12 -19.87
N ALA A 49 10.44 22.39 -18.76
CA ALA A 49 10.76 20.96 -18.68
C ALA A 49 9.88 20.11 -19.61
N LEU A 50 8.60 20.48 -19.77
CA LEU A 50 7.66 19.77 -20.64
C LEU A 50 7.71 20.21 -22.11
N GLY A 51 8.45 21.28 -22.44
CA GLY A 51 8.46 21.91 -23.76
C GLY A 51 7.11 22.53 -24.13
N LYS A 52 6.45 23.15 -23.14
CA LYS A 52 5.11 23.75 -23.24
C LYS A 52 5.12 25.23 -22.90
N ASN A 53 4.01 25.89 -23.22
CA ASN A 53 3.82 27.30 -22.87
C ASN A 53 3.35 27.43 -21.42
N GLU A 54 3.83 28.46 -20.73
CA GLU A 54 3.43 28.76 -19.35
C GLU A 54 1.92 28.97 -19.21
N SER A 55 1.28 29.59 -20.19
CA SER A 55 -0.18 29.77 -20.23
C SER A 55 -0.96 28.44 -20.33
N GLU A 56 -0.37 27.42 -20.94
CA GLU A 56 -0.95 26.07 -21.00
C GLU A 56 -0.90 25.41 -19.61
N ILE A 57 0.23 25.53 -18.91
CA ILE A 57 0.39 25.03 -17.53
C ILE A 57 -0.53 25.78 -16.56
N SER A 58 -0.63 27.10 -16.67
CA SER A 58 -1.54 27.92 -15.86
C SER A 58 -2.99 27.49 -16.07
N LYS A 59 -3.39 27.21 -17.32
CA LYS A 59 -4.72 26.67 -17.61
C LYS A 59 -4.94 25.29 -16.99
N TRP A 60 -3.93 24.44 -17.00
CA TRP A 60 -4.01 23.12 -16.35
C TRP A 60 -4.24 23.24 -14.84
N LEU A 61 -3.53 24.17 -14.20
CA LEU A 61 -3.59 24.38 -12.76
C LEU A 61 -4.83 25.16 -12.29
N SER A 62 -5.64 25.69 -13.22
CA SER A 62 -6.94 26.29 -12.89
C SER A 62 -7.98 25.30 -12.35
N GLY A 63 -7.73 23.99 -12.44
CA GLY A 63 -8.62 22.93 -11.97
C GLY A 63 -9.75 22.55 -12.93
N SER A 64 -9.82 23.16 -14.12
CA SER A 64 -10.86 22.93 -15.13
C SER A 64 -10.39 22.12 -16.34
N HIS A 65 -9.13 21.71 -16.38
CA HIS A 65 -8.54 21.01 -17.51
C HIS A 65 -8.65 19.50 -17.38
N ASN A 66 -8.98 18.82 -18.49
CA ASN A 66 -8.94 17.36 -18.55
C ASN A 66 -7.51 16.86 -18.80
N PHE A 67 -6.93 16.12 -17.85
CA PHE A 67 -5.61 15.53 -18.01
C PHE A 67 -5.69 14.17 -18.69
N THR A 68 -4.91 13.98 -19.75
CA THR A 68 -4.69 12.63 -20.29
C THR A 68 -3.69 11.87 -19.41
N LEU A 69 -3.81 10.55 -19.32
CA LEU A 69 -2.85 9.71 -18.57
C LEU A 69 -1.40 9.90 -19.07
N LYS A 70 -1.22 10.13 -20.38
CA LYS A 70 0.09 10.46 -20.95
C LYS A 70 0.64 11.77 -20.41
N THR A 71 -0.20 12.80 -20.26
CA THR A 71 0.21 14.09 -19.67
C THR A 71 0.59 13.89 -18.20
N VAL A 72 -0.22 13.16 -17.44
CA VAL A 72 0.06 12.84 -16.03
C VAL A 72 1.42 12.16 -15.89
N ALA A 73 1.68 11.10 -16.68
CA ALA A 73 2.95 10.38 -16.63
C ALA A 73 4.16 11.28 -16.96
N ARG A 74 4.04 12.22 -17.92
CA ARG A 74 5.12 13.17 -18.22
C ARG A 74 5.37 14.15 -17.08
N ILE A 75 4.33 14.57 -16.37
CA ILE A 75 4.49 15.45 -15.20
C ILE A 75 5.13 14.66 -14.05
N GLU A 76 4.73 13.41 -13.83
CA GLU A 76 5.35 12.53 -12.83
C GLU A 76 6.84 12.32 -13.10
N ASP A 77 7.23 12.12 -14.38
CA ASP A 77 8.63 11.99 -14.81
C ASP A 77 9.45 13.26 -14.49
N VAL A 78 8.88 14.44 -14.73
CA VAL A 78 9.55 15.72 -14.43
C VAL A 78 9.62 16.01 -12.93
N LEU A 79 8.56 15.72 -12.18
CA LEU A 79 8.46 16.06 -10.75
C LEU A 79 9.02 14.97 -9.83
N GLY A 80 9.25 13.75 -10.33
CA GLY A 80 9.83 12.64 -9.59
C GLY A 80 8.89 11.99 -8.56
N ASN A 81 7.60 12.36 -8.55
CA ASN A 81 6.61 11.84 -7.61
C ASN A 81 5.29 11.50 -8.30
N LYS A 82 4.55 10.56 -7.70
CA LYS A 82 3.23 10.17 -8.18
C LYS A 82 2.18 11.27 -7.99
N LEU A 83 1.40 11.46 -9.04
CA LEU A 83 0.21 12.29 -9.09
C LEU A 83 -1.07 11.48 -8.88
N LEU A 84 -1.10 10.23 -9.35
CA LEU A 84 -2.26 9.36 -9.29
C LEU A 84 -1.90 8.03 -8.66
N GLU A 85 -2.78 7.53 -7.79
CA GLU A 85 -2.72 6.18 -7.25
C GLU A 85 -4.02 5.43 -7.58
N VAL A 86 -3.88 4.19 -8.03
CA VAL A 86 -5.03 3.31 -8.28
C VAL A 86 -5.37 2.62 -6.96
N VAL A 87 -6.64 2.70 -6.57
CA VAL A 87 -7.15 1.97 -5.40
C VAL A 87 -6.84 0.49 -5.59
N LYS A 88 -6.04 -0.07 -4.69
CA LYS A 88 -5.76 -1.50 -4.67
C LYS A 88 -6.94 -2.22 -4.03
N ASP A 89 -7.20 -3.44 -4.49
CA ASP A 89 -8.19 -4.29 -3.84
C ASP A 89 -7.84 -4.42 -2.36
N GLU A 90 -8.84 -4.23 -1.50
CA GLU A 90 -8.69 -4.47 -0.08
C GLU A 90 -8.34 -5.95 0.08
N VAL A 91 -7.13 -6.23 0.57
CA VAL A 91 -6.78 -7.58 1.01
C VAL A 91 -7.71 -7.85 2.19
N ILE A 92 -8.77 -8.62 1.96
CA ILE A 92 -9.57 -9.19 3.03
C ILE A 92 -8.64 -10.13 3.78
N ILE A 93 -7.99 -9.62 4.83
CA ILE A 93 -7.30 -10.46 5.80
C ILE A 93 -8.43 -11.24 6.45
N LYS A 94 -8.62 -12.49 6.01
CA LYS A 94 -9.44 -13.44 6.77
C LYS A 94 -8.74 -13.57 8.11
N GLU A 95 -9.36 -13.04 9.16
CA GLU A 95 -8.96 -13.34 10.54
C GLU A 95 -9.15 -14.85 10.74
N GLU A 96 -8.17 -15.66 10.35
CA GLU A 96 -8.07 -17.01 10.86
C GLU A 96 -7.84 -16.85 12.35
N LYS A 97 -8.83 -17.25 13.16
CA LYS A 97 -8.66 -17.35 14.61
C LYS A 97 -7.48 -18.26 14.88
N VAL A 98 -6.36 -17.69 15.26
CA VAL A 98 -5.21 -18.45 15.76
C VAL A 98 -5.47 -18.66 17.25
N ASP A 99 -5.93 -19.85 17.61
CA ASP A 99 -6.02 -20.27 19.01
C ASP A 99 -4.59 -20.51 19.52
N VAL A 100 -4.10 -19.60 20.37
CA VAL A 100 -2.78 -19.73 21.02
C VAL A 100 -2.96 -20.49 22.33
N TYR A 101 -2.50 -21.74 22.36
CA TYR A 101 -2.44 -22.54 23.59
C TYR A 101 -1.11 -22.30 24.31
N PHE A 102 -1.15 -21.70 25.49
CA PHE A 102 -0.01 -21.64 26.38
C PHE A 102 0.13 -22.98 27.12
N ILE A 103 1.04 -23.83 26.66
CA ILE A 103 1.42 -25.04 27.39
C ILE A 103 2.29 -24.58 28.57
N ASN A 104 1.75 -24.65 29.78
CA ASN A 104 2.46 -24.26 30.99
C ASN A 104 3.58 -25.28 31.26
N PRO A 105 4.87 -24.90 31.20
CA PRO A 105 5.98 -25.84 31.28
C PRO A 105 6.18 -26.47 32.67
N GLU A 106 5.49 -25.98 33.70
CA GLU A 106 5.70 -26.42 35.09
C GLU A 106 4.98 -27.73 35.46
N GLN A 107 4.14 -28.30 34.59
CA GLN A 107 3.63 -29.65 34.79
C GLN A 107 4.48 -30.64 34.01
N ILE A 108 5.61 -31.05 34.62
CA ILE A 108 6.30 -32.27 34.20
C ILE A 108 5.32 -33.42 34.42
N TYR A 109 4.70 -33.88 33.32
CA TYR A 109 3.86 -35.07 33.33
C TYR A 109 4.69 -36.25 33.82
N SER A 110 4.42 -36.69 35.05
CA SER A 110 4.95 -37.94 35.60
C SER A 110 3.83 -38.98 35.50
N PRO A 111 3.85 -39.88 34.49
CA PRO A 111 2.83 -40.92 34.38
C PRO A 111 2.84 -41.80 35.64
N SER A 112 1.65 -42.06 36.19
CA SER A 112 1.46 -42.76 37.47
C SER A 112 2.02 -44.19 37.51
N GLN A 113 2.44 -44.73 36.37
CA GLN A 113 2.93 -46.09 36.20
C GLN A 113 4.40 -46.17 35.75
N TYR A 114 5.23 -45.17 36.06
CA TYR A 114 6.67 -45.27 35.81
C TYR A 114 7.31 -46.34 36.71
N LYS A 115 7.51 -47.54 36.15
CA LYS A 115 8.37 -48.56 36.76
C LYS A 115 9.81 -48.29 36.32
N SER A 116 10.65 -47.84 37.26
CA SER A 116 12.10 -47.81 37.07
C SER A 116 12.58 -49.23 36.74
N SER A 117 12.95 -49.47 35.48
CA SER A 117 13.67 -50.68 35.12
C SER A 117 15.08 -50.55 35.70
N ARG A 118 15.28 -51.07 36.91
CA ARG A 118 16.61 -51.42 37.39
C ARG A 118 17.12 -52.55 36.52
N GLN A 119 17.87 -52.21 35.49
CA GLN A 119 18.90 -53.08 34.93
C GLN A 119 19.93 -52.19 34.24
N THR A 120 21.10 -52.13 34.87
CA THR A 120 22.34 -51.56 34.36
C THR A 120 22.75 -52.32 33.09
N GLY A 121 22.22 -51.92 31.95
CA GLY A 121 22.71 -52.35 30.65
C GLY A 121 23.89 -51.47 30.25
N HIS A 122 25.04 -52.05 29.92
CA HIS A 122 26.14 -51.31 29.29
C HIS A 122 25.61 -50.53 28.08
N LEU A 123 25.70 -49.19 28.13
CA LEU A 123 25.43 -48.33 26.99
C LEU A 123 26.33 -48.79 25.83
N LYS A 124 25.72 -49.31 24.75
CA LYS A 124 26.46 -49.59 23.52
C LYS A 124 26.95 -48.25 22.98
N LYS A 125 28.28 -48.04 22.97
CA LYS A 125 28.89 -46.91 22.28
C LYS A 125 28.71 -47.13 20.78
N TYR A 126 27.85 -46.34 20.15
CA TYR A 126 27.79 -46.29 18.70
C TYR A 126 28.95 -45.46 18.14
N SER A 127 29.38 -45.84 16.94
CA SER A 127 30.46 -45.20 16.19
C SER A 127 30.18 -43.71 15.95
N PRO A 128 31.18 -42.81 15.99
CA PRO A 128 31.00 -41.37 15.75
C PRO A 128 30.48 -40.99 14.35
N ASN A 129 30.37 -41.96 13.43
CA ASN A 129 30.13 -41.69 12.01
C ASN A 129 28.67 -41.62 11.57
N TYR A 130 27.69 -41.51 12.48
CA TYR A 130 26.35 -41.09 12.08
C TYR A 130 26.28 -39.57 11.92
N ARG A 131 26.89 -39.08 10.83
CA ARG A 131 26.24 -38.03 10.03
C ARG A 131 25.09 -38.72 9.32
N ASN A 132 23.85 -38.37 9.63
CA ASN A 132 22.72 -38.42 8.70
C ASN A 132 21.55 -37.65 9.30
N THR A 133 21.38 -36.43 8.80
CA THR A 133 20.13 -35.94 8.23
C THR A 133 18.88 -36.72 8.64
N VAL A 134 18.05 -36.13 9.49
CA VAL A 134 16.63 -36.45 9.49
C VAL A 134 16.00 -35.57 8.41
N ILE A 135 15.90 -36.12 7.20
CA ILE A 135 14.89 -35.69 6.24
C ILE A 135 13.54 -36.08 6.87
N ALA A 136 12.62 -35.12 6.88
CA ALA A 136 11.27 -35.26 7.41
C ALA A 136 10.50 -36.38 6.70
N ASP A 137 9.53 -36.97 7.41
CA ASP A 137 8.33 -37.51 6.78
C ASP A 137 7.12 -37.29 7.70
N CYS A 138 6.14 -36.56 7.14
CA CYS A 138 4.75 -36.34 7.57
C CYS A 138 4.47 -35.51 8.84
#